data_AF-A0A954MYZ5-F1
#
_entry.id   AF-A0A954MYZ5-F1
#
_cell.length_a   1.000
_cell.length_b   1.000
_cell.length_c   1.000
_cell.angle_alpha   90.00
_cell.angle_beta   90.00
_cell.angle_gamma   90.00
#
_symmetry.space_group_name_H-M   'P 1'
#
loop_
_entity.id
_entity.type
_entity.pdbx_description
1 polymer ?
#
loop_
_entity_poly.entity_id
_entity_poly.type
_entity_poly.pdbx_seq_one_letter_code
_entity_poly.pdbx_strand_id
1 'polypeptide(L)' 'MIHCLLNPEDIYDPETARGLGGVLIVGDDFAGNCEAFDAANGWQFGTIGDSGRFERYEEVYSSFTGFLKKWFVEKT' A
#
# COMPACT_ATOMS: atom_id res chain seq x y z
N MET A 1 2.35 8.14 -9.18
CA MET A 1 2.74 6.94 -8.44
C MET A 1 4.03 6.38 -8.96
N ILE A 2 4.95 6.02 -8.07
CA ILE A 2 6.08 5.14 -8.38
C ILE A 2 5.83 3.76 -7.79
N HIS A 3 6.41 2.74 -8.42
CA HIS A 3 6.40 1.38 -7.87
C HIS A 3 7.79 1.03 -7.40
N CYS A 4 7.92 0.82 -6.10
CA CYS A 4 9.16 0.49 -5.43
C CYS A 4 8.84 -0.48 -4.30
N LEU A 5 9.75 -1.41 -4.03
CA LEU A 5 9.64 -2.30 -2.88
C LEU A 5 10.39 -1.65 -1.72
N LEU A 6 9.65 -1.16 -0.74
CA LEU A 6 10.18 -0.46 0.42
C LEU A 6 9.62 -1.06 1.71
N ASN A 7 10.43 -1.04 2.76
CA ASN A 7 9.94 -1.35 4.10
C ASN A 7 9.30 -0.10 4.71
N PRO A 8 8.38 -0.24 5.68
CA PRO A 8 7.82 0.91 6.39
C PRO A 8 8.86 1.83 7.02
N GLU A 9 9.99 1.28 7.47
CA GLU A 9 11.11 2.05 8.06
C GLU A 9 11.81 3.00 7.08
N ASP A 10 11.64 2.80 5.77
CA ASP A 10 12.25 3.65 4.74
C ASP A 10 11.44 4.93 4.48
N ILE A 11 10.17 4.99 4.92
CA ILE A 11 9.23 6.09 4.63
C ILE A 11 8.68 6.72 5.90
N TYR A 12 8.31 5.90 6.89
CA TYR A 12 7.59 6.34 8.07
C TYR A 12 8.51 6.52 9.29
N ASP A 13 8.04 7.30 10.25
CA ASP A 13 8.71 7.41 11.54
C ASP A 13 8.70 6.06 12.31
N PRO A 14 9.59 5.87 13.30
CA PRO A 14 9.72 4.60 14.01
C PRO A 14 8.48 4.12 14.76
N GLU A 15 7.56 5.00 15.15
CA GLU A 15 6.31 4.61 15.82
C GLU A 15 5.35 4.00 14.80
N THR A 16 5.11 4.70 13.69
CA THR A 16 4.26 4.24 12.58
C THR A 16 4.80 2.96 11.96
N ALA A 17 6.10 2.90 11.66
CA ALA A 17 6.75 1.73 11.04
C ALA A 17 6.58 0.46 11.89
N ARG A 18 6.61 0.57 13.22
CA ARG A 18 6.40 -0.55 14.14
C ARG A 18 4.98 -1.11 14.05
N GLY A 19 3.98 -0.25 13.84
CA GLY A 19 2.58 -0.65 13.63
C GLY A 19 2.34 -1.38 12.31
N LEU A 20 3.27 -1.26 11.36
CA LEU A 20 3.22 -1.84 10.03
C LEU A 20 4.13 -3.08 9.90
N GLY A 21 4.48 -3.73 11.01
CA GLY A 21 5.32 -4.93 11.00
C GLY A 21 4.75 -6.02 10.08
N GLY A 22 5.54 -6.45 9.10
CA GLY A 22 5.12 -7.44 8.09
C GLY A 22 4.40 -6.86 6.87
N VAL A 23 4.26 -5.54 6.79
CA VAL A 23 3.75 -4.84 5.61
C VAL A 23 4.90 -4.49 4.66
N LEU A 24 4.68 -4.66 3.35
CA LEU A 24 5.62 -4.31 2.29
C LEU A 24 4.98 -3.28 1.37
N ILE A 25 5.62 -2.12 1.23
CA ILE A 25 5.16 -1.04 0.36
C ILE A 25 5.55 -1.35 -1.08
N VAL A 26 4.60 -1.15 -2.00
CA VAL A 26 4.74 -1.44 -3.44
C VAL A 26 4.39 -0.25 -4.34
N GLY A 27 3.82 0.80 -3.77
CA GLY A 27 3.43 2.03 -4.46
C GLY A 27 3.51 3.24 -3.54
N ASP A 28 3.88 4.38 -4.09
CA ASP A 28 3.78 5.69 -3.44
C ASP A 28 3.23 6.71 -4.45
N ASP A 29 2.11 7.35 -4.10
CA ASP A 29 1.47 8.37 -4.92
C ASP A 29 2.10 9.77 -4.78
N PHE A 30 3.02 9.95 -3.81
CA PHE A 30 3.60 11.23 -3.37
C PHE A 30 2.58 12.26 -2.87
N ALA A 31 1.39 11.79 -2.50
CA ALA A 31 0.27 12.59 -2.02
C ALA A 31 -0.28 12.08 -0.67
N GLY A 32 0.45 11.18 -0.01
CA GLY A 32 0.14 10.68 1.33
C GLY A 32 -0.41 9.25 1.37
N ASN A 33 -0.54 8.59 0.21
CA ASN A 33 -0.97 7.19 0.16
C ASN A 33 0.15 6.29 -0.38
N CYS A 34 0.33 5.16 0.30
CA CYS A 34 1.19 4.09 -0.15
C CYS A 34 0.40 2.79 -0.32
N GLU A 35 0.44 2.17 -1.49
CA GLU A 35 -0.09 0.82 -1.70
C GLU A 35 0.88 -0.20 -1.12
N ALA A 36 0.32 -1.20 -0.46
CA ALA A 36 1.12 -2.18 0.26
C ALA A 36 0.48 -3.56 0.28
N PHE A 37 1.30 -4.56 0.61
CA PHE A 37 0.86 -5.90 0.99
C PHE A 37 1.10 -6.15 2.47
N ASP A 38 0.09 -6.64 3.18
CA ASP A 38 0.27 -7.25 4.48
C ASP A 38 0.71 -8.72 4.29
N ALA A 39 2.02 -8.94 4.29
CA ALA A 39 2.61 -10.26 4.09
C ALA A 39 2.46 -11.17 5.32
N ALA A 40 2.26 -10.59 6.51
CA ALA A 40 2.02 -11.35 7.74
C ALA A 40 0.61 -11.97 7.78
N ASN A 41 -0.39 -11.32 7.16
CA ASN A 41 -1.78 -11.75 7.20
C ASN A 41 -2.31 -12.28 5.85
N GLY A 42 -1.45 -13.00 5.11
CA GLY A 42 -1.87 -13.71 3.90
C GLY A 42 -1.79 -12.89 2.62
N TRP A 43 -0.83 -11.97 2.51
CA TRP A 43 -0.57 -11.15 1.33
C TRP A 43 -1.79 -10.30 0.92
N GLN A 44 -2.45 -9.70 1.90
CA GLN A 44 -3.61 -8.84 1.63
C GLN A 44 -3.14 -7.55 0.97
N PHE A 45 -3.81 -7.14 -0.09
CA PHE A 45 -3.52 -5.88 -0.78
C PHE A 45 -4.35 -4.74 -0.21
N GLY A 46 -3.70 -3.61 0.03
CA GLY A 46 -4.32 -2.46 0.68
C GLY A 46 -3.52 -1.19 0.49
N THR A 47 -3.84 -0.21 1.32
CA THR A 47 -3.24 1.12 1.33
C THR A 47 -2.87 1.54 2.73
N ILE A 48 -1.92 2.46 2.83
CA ILE A 48 -1.58 3.19 4.03
C ILE A 48 -1.78 4.66 3.69
N GLY A 49 -2.82 5.27 4.23
CA GLY A 49 -3.09 6.69 4.08
C GLY A 49 -2.71 7.49 5.33
N ASP A 50 -3.37 8.62 5.53
CA ASP A 50 -3.12 9.56 6.64
C ASP A 50 -3.22 8.95 8.05
N SER A 51 -3.93 7.81 8.19
CA SER A 51 -4.07 7.12 9.47
C SER A 51 -2.78 6.41 9.91
N GLY A 52 -1.81 6.23 9.01
CA GLY A 52 -0.57 5.47 9.25
C GLY A 52 -0.80 3.98 9.48
N ARG A 53 -2.01 3.48 9.21
CA ARG A 53 -2.38 2.07 9.38
C ARG A 53 -2.61 1.42 8.03
N PHE A 54 -2.32 0.12 7.96
CA PHE A 54 -2.71 -0.68 6.81
C PHE A 54 -4.23 -0.86 6.77
N GLU A 55 -4.83 -0.49 5.64
CA GLU A 55 -6.25 -0.65 5.36
C GLU A 55 -6.39 -1.49 4.09
N ARG A 56 -7.00 -2.67 4.22
CA ARG A 56 -7.25 -3.57 3.09
C ARG A 56 -8.22 -2.91 2.12
N TYR A 57 -7.96 -3.06 0.82
CA TYR A 57 -8.98 -2.74 -0.19
C TYR A 57 -10.06 -3.82 -0.18
N GLU A 58 -11.18 -3.55 0.49
CA GLU A 58 -12.38 -4.36 0.38
C GLU A 58 -13.14 -3.99 -0.91
N GLU A 59 -13.36 -4.97 -1.78
CA GLU A 59 -14.23 -4.90 -2.98
C GLU A 59 -13.81 -3.95 -4.13
N VAL A 60 -12.98 -2.93 -3.89
CA VAL A 60 -12.56 -1.96 -4.93
C VAL A 60 -11.47 -2.52 -5.85
N TYR A 61 -10.50 -3.24 -5.29
CA TYR A 61 -9.38 -3.85 -6.00
C TYR A 61 -9.14 -5.27 -5.47
N SER A 62 -9.32 -6.28 -6.33
CA SER A 62 -9.12 -7.69 -5.95
C SER A 62 -7.65 -8.13 -5.98
N SER A 63 -6.76 -7.31 -6.55
CA SER A 63 -5.31 -7.53 -6.61
C SER A 63 -4.59 -6.25 -7.01
N PHE A 64 -3.26 -6.21 -6.81
CA PHE A 64 -2.41 -5.14 -7.31
C PHE A 64 -2.55 -4.92 -8.83
N THR A 65 -2.65 -5.99 -9.62
CA THR A 65 -2.88 -5.84 -11.07
C THR A 65 -4.24 -5.24 -11.41
N GLY A 66 -5.27 -5.51 -10.58
CA GLY A 66 -6.58 -4.89 -10.71
C GLY A 66 -6.54 -3.40 -10.40
N PHE A 67 -5.76 -3.02 -9.39
CA PHE A 67 -5.45 -1.62 -9.09
C PHE A 67 -4.76 -0.93 -10.27
N LEU A 68 -3.67 -1.49 -10.79
CA LEU A 68 -2.92 -0.91 -11.91
C LEU A 68 -3.79 -0.72 -13.16
N LYS A 69 -4.67 -1.67 -13.46
CA LYS A 69 -5.61 -1.56 -14.59
C LYS A 69 -6.55 -0.37 -14.43
N LYS A 70 -7.21 -0.24 -13.28
CA LYS A 70 -8.14 0.86 -13.02
C LYS A 70 -7.46 2.23 -13.01
N TRP A 71 -6.25 2.33 -12.45
CA TRP A 71 -5.58 3.62 -12.27
C TRP A 71 -4.84 4.11 -13.52
N PHE A 72 -4.23 3.20 -14.29
CA PHE A 72 -3.33 3.59 -15.38
C PHE A 72 -3.83 3.19 -16.77
N VAL A 73 -4.70 2.18 -16.89
CA VAL A 73 -5.15 1.65 -18.18
C VAL A 73 -6.55 2.14 -18.51
N GLU A 74 -7.47 2.03 -17.56
CA GLU A 74 -8.84 2.52 -17.69
C GLU A 74 -8.81 4.05 -17.45
N LYS A 75 -8.65 4.84 -18.51
CA LYS A 75 -8.89 6.28 -18.43
C LYS A 75 -10.35 6.51 -18.06
N THR A 76 -10.60 7.08 -16.89
CA THR A 76 -11.86 7.75 -16.57
C THR A 76 -12.14 8.90 -17.54
#